data_AF-A4CU04-F1
#
_entry.id   AF-A4CU04-F1
#
_cell.length_a   1.000
_cell.length_b   1.000
_cell.length_c   1.000
_cell.angle_alpha   90.00
_cell.angle_beta   90.00
_cell.angle_gamma   90.00
#
_symmetry.space_group_name_H-M   'P 1'
#
loop_
_entity.id
_entity.type
_entity.pdbx_description
1 polymer ?
#
loop_
_entity_poly.entity_id
_entity_poly.type
_entity_poly.pdbx_seq_one_letter_code
_entity_poly.pdbx_strand_id
1 'polypeptide(L)'
;MINEQRNFLDQDCAHEAVAARALSVFFPTQVVALVQRHISAKRLLCSLDGTYSAGLPDASKRSFAVQGGELSHSEAMRLLALEGMDDALALRSWDNRAKVHGVEVPDQDACRQVVLDHHE
;
A
#
# COMPACT_ATOMS: atom_id res chain seq x y z
N MET A 1 34.24 -0.87 1.29
CA MET A 1 33.12 -1.82 1.11
C MET A 1 31.92 -1.31 1.91
N ILE A 2 31.04 -0.55 1.26
CA ILE A 2 29.72 -0.05 1.72
C ILE A 2 28.97 0.13 0.39
N ASN A 3 27.79 -0.38 0.06
CA ASN A 3 26.58 -0.67 0.82
C ASN A 3 25.85 -1.80 0.05
N GLU A 4 25.65 -2.98 0.62
CA GLU A 4 24.61 -3.88 0.11
C GLU A 4 23.29 -3.20 0.45
N GLN A 5 22.74 -2.44 -0.51
CA GLN A 5 21.39 -1.90 -0.41
C GLN A 5 20.47 -3.07 -0.11
N ARG A 6 19.96 -3.15 1.13
CA ARG A 6 18.83 -4.01 1.46
C ARG A 6 17.72 -3.67 0.48
N ASN A 7 17.57 -4.52 -0.52
CA ASN A 7 16.55 -4.35 -1.51
C ASN A 7 15.24 -4.74 -0.81
N PHE A 8 14.37 -3.75 -0.60
CA PHE A 8 13.05 -3.93 0.02
C PHE A 8 12.14 -4.93 -0.74
N LEU A 9 12.57 -5.38 -1.92
CA LEU A 9 11.92 -6.43 -2.69
C LEU A 9 12.29 -7.84 -2.22
N ASP A 10 13.40 -7.99 -1.50
CA ASP A 10 13.97 -9.28 -1.09
C ASP A 10 13.70 -9.59 0.40
N GLN A 11 13.18 -8.63 1.15
CA GLN A 11 12.74 -8.78 2.54
C GLN A 11 11.52 -7.91 2.81
N ASP A 12 10.54 -8.44 3.55
CA ASP A 12 9.46 -7.62 4.07
C ASP A 12 9.97 -6.70 5.19
N CYS A 13 10.05 -5.41 4.89
CA CYS A 13 10.48 -4.37 5.82
C CYS A 13 9.30 -3.81 6.67
N ALA A 14 8.09 -4.35 6.52
CA ALA A 14 6.87 -3.90 7.19
C ALA A 14 6.69 -2.36 7.09
N HIS A 15 6.92 -1.80 5.90
CA HIS A 15 6.94 -0.35 5.69
C HIS A 15 5.57 0.29 5.94
N GLU A 16 4.49 -0.45 5.72
CA GLU A 16 3.13 -0.05 6.09
C GLU A 16 3.00 0.18 7.59
N ALA A 17 3.61 -0.67 8.43
CA ALA A 17 3.57 -0.53 9.87
C ALA A 17 4.53 0.57 10.38
N VAL A 18 5.71 0.69 9.77
CA VAL A 18 6.66 1.77 10.08
C VAL A 18 6.04 3.13 9.78
N ALA A 19 5.47 3.30 8.59
CA ALA A 19 4.84 4.54 8.17
C ALA A 19 3.61 4.87 9.01
N ALA A 20 2.73 3.89 9.28
CA ALA A 20 1.55 4.11 10.11
C ALA A 20 1.91 4.61 11.52
N ARG A 21 2.94 4.04 12.16
CA ARG A 21 3.42 4.53 13.46
C ARG A 21 3.93 5.96 13.37
N ALA A 22 4.75 6.27 12.36
CA ALA A 22 5.31 7.61 12.18
C ALA A 22 4.22 8.67 11.91
N LEU A 23 3.21 8.32 11.12
CA LEU A 23 2.13 9.24 10.71
C LEU A 23 1.03 9.39 11.78
N SER A 24 0.94 8.46 12.74
CA SER A 24 -0.15 8.43 13.74
C SER A 24 -0.25 9.66 14.64
N VAL A 25 0.83 10.43 14.79
CA VAL A 25 0.83 11.66 15.60
C VAL A 25 0.44 12.90 14.80
N PHE A 26 0.34 12.77 13.47
CA PHE A 26 0.12 13.89 12.54
C PHE A 26 -1.21 13.80 11.81
N PHE A 27 -1.71 12.58 11.56
CA PHE A 27 -2.87 12.36 10.72
C PHE A 27 -4.01 11.62 11.44
N PRO A 28 -5.27 11.86 11.03
CA PRO A 28 -6.41 11.13 11.59
C PRO A 28 -6.31 9.63 11.27
N THR A 29 -6.96 8.82 12.11
CA THR A 29 -6.88 7.35 12.03
C THR A 29 -7.28 6.81 10.67
N GLN A 30 -8.19 7.47 9.94
CA GLN A 30 -8.62 7.10 8.60
C GLN A 30 -7.44 7.09 7.62
N VAL A 31 -6.63 8.16 7.58
CA VAL A 31 -5.45 8.24 6.69
C VAL A 31 -4.39 7.23 7.11
N VAL A 32 -4.11 7.14 8.40
CA VAL A 32 -3.11 6.21 8.95
C VAL A 32 -3.50 4.76 8.66
N ALA A 33 -4.78 4.43 8.76
CA ALA A 33 -5.30 3.10 8.48
C ALA A 33 -5.13 2.70 7.01
N LEU A 34 -5.29 3.63 6.07
CA LEU A 34 -5.03 3.37 4.65
C LEU A 34 -3.57 3.02 4.40
N VAL A 35 -2.64 3.79 4.98
CA VAL A 35 -1.21 3.50 4.92
C VAL A 35 -0.89 2.16 5.57
N GLN A 36 -1.45 1.86 6.74
CA GLN A 36 -1.24 0.60 7.44
C GLN A 36 -1.75 -0.63 6.65
N ARG A 37 -2.83 -0.46 5.88
CA ARG A 37 -3.57 -1.59 5.27
C ARG A 37 -3.26 -1.80 3.79
N HIS A 38 -2.51 -0.93 3.13
CA HIS A 38 -2.29 -1.04 1.69
C HIS A 38 -1.63 -2.37 1.26
N ILE A 39 -0.82 -3.02 2.10
CA ILE A 39 -0.28 -4.36 1.84
C ILE A 39 -1.35 -5.45 1.99
N SER A 40 -2.16 -5.40 3.04
CA SER A 40 -3.31 -6.30 3.20
C SER A 40 -4.29 -6.17 2.02
N ALA A 41 -4.55 -4.95 1.55
CA ALA A 41 -5.35 -4.68 0.36
C ALA A 41 -4.72 -5.28 -0.91
N LYS A 42 -3.39 -5.18 -1.08
CA LYS A 42 -2.69 -5.86 -2.19
C LYS A 42 -2.95 -7.35 -2.17
N ARG A 43 -2.75 -7.98 -1.01
CA ARG A 43 -2.91 -9.42 -0.84
C ARG A 43 -4.35 -9.85 -1.09
N LEU A 44 -5.31 -9.06 -0.62
CA LEU A 44 -6.74 -9.31 -0.83
C LEU A 44 -7.10 -9.26 -2.31
N LEU A 45 -6.71 -8.21 -3.04
CA LEU A 45 -6.98 -8.10 -4.48
C LEU A 45 -6.35 -9.26 -5.28
N CYS A 46 -5.09 -9.62 -4.97
CA CYS A 46 -4.43 -10.73 -5.67
C CYS A 46 -5.07 -12.09 -5.38
N SER A 47 -5.66 -12.27 -4.19
CA SER A 47 -6.31 -13.53 -3.80
C SER A 47 -7.74 -13.65 -4.35
N LEU A 48 -8.41 -12.53 -4.61
CA LEU A 48 -9.80 -12.51 -5.09
C LEU A 48 -9.90 -12.34 -6.62
N ASP A 49 -8.89 -11.74 -7.25
CA ASP A 49 -8.88 -11.43 -8.68
C ASP A 49 -7.54 -11.85 -9.32
N GLY A 50 -7.57 -12.97 -10.05
CA GLY A 50 -6.41 -13.47 -10.79
C GLY A 50 -5.93 -12.52 -11.89
N THR A 51 -6.82 -11.68 -12.44
CA THR A 51 -6.45 -10.67 -13.44
C THR A 51 -5.67 -9.53 -12.79
N TYR A 52 -6.08 -9.12 -11.58
CA TYR A 52 -5.31 -8.15 -10.79
C TYR A 52 -3.91 -8.68 -10.47
N SER A 53 -3.82 -9.94 -10.02
CA SER A 53 -2.54 -10.59 -9.72
C SER A 53 -1.61 -10.63 -10.95
N ALA A 54 -2.15 -11.02 -12.12
CA ALA A 54 -1.40 -11.05 -13.37
C ALA A 54 -0.89 -9.67 -13.80
N GLY A 55 -1.69 -8.63 -13.56
CA GLY A 55 -1.40 -7.22 -13.88
C GLY A 55 -0.42 -6.52 -12.94
N LEU A 56 0.09 -7.18 -11.91
CA LEU A 56 1.11 -6.58 -11.04
C LEU A 56 2.43 -6.33 -11.80
N PRO A 57 3.06 -5.15 -11.65
CA PRO A 57 4.44 -4.91 -12.07
C PRO A 57 5.43 -5.86 -11.37
N ASP A 58 6.59 -6.11 -11.96
CA ASP A 58 7.58 -7.07 -11.43
C ASP A 58 8.05 -6.76 -10.01
N ALA A 59 8.22 -5.48 -9.66
CA ALA A 59 8.53 -5.08 -8.29
C ALA A 59 7.40 -5.42 -7.30
N SER A 60 6.14 -5.25 -7.72
CA SER A 60 4.97 -5.60 -6.90
C SER A 60 4.83 -7.12 -6.72
N LYS A 61 5.16 -7.91 -7.75
CA LYS A 61 5.18 -9.38 -7.69
C LYS A 61 6.24 -9.91 -6.72
N ARG A 62 7.46 -9.37 -6.78
CA ARG A 62 8.56 -9.74 -5.86
C ARG A 62 8.21 -9.40 -4.41
N SER A 63 7.79 -8.17 -4.15
CA SER A 63 7.37 -7.75 -2.81
C SER A 63 6.15 -8.54 -2.29
N PHE A 64 5.22 -8.94 -3.17
CA PHE A 64 4.07 -9.77 -2.78
C PHE A 64 4.50 -11.13 -2.22
N ALA A 65 5.52 -11.77 -2.81
CA ALA A 65 6.03 -13.05 -2.33
C ALA A 65 6.61 -12.95 -0.91
N VAL A 66 7.41 -11.92 -0.62
CA VAL A 66 8.01 -11.75 0.72
C VAL A 66 7.03 -11.24 1.78
N GLN A 67 5.90 -10.65 1.36
CA GLN A 67 4.83 -10.14 2.24
C GLN A 67 3.76 -11.19 2.57
N GLY A 68 4.06 -12.47 2.33
CA GLY A 68 3.18 -13.59 2.70
C GLY A 68 2.18 -14.01 1.61
N GLY A 69 2.27 -13.46 0.39
CA GLY A 69 1.55 -13.97 -0.78
C GLY A 69 0.02 -13.98 -0.62
N GLU A 70 -0.61 -14.97 -1.26
CA GLU A 70 -2.07 -15.14 -1.25
C GLU A 70 -2.60 -15.38 0.16
N LEU A 71 -3.86 -14.98 0.36
CA LEU A 71 -4.60 -15.19 1.59
C LEU A 71 -5.46 -16.45 1.46
N SER A 72 -5.60 -17.18 2.55
CA SER A 72 -6.69 -18.15 2.67
C SER A 72 -8.05 -17.45 2.61
N HIS A 73 -9.10 -18.19 2.24
CA HIS A 73 -10.46 -17.67 2.25
C HIS A 73 -10.85 -17.05 3.60
N SER A 74 -10.45 -17.69 4.70
CA SER A 74 -10.75 -17.18 6.06
C SER A 74 -10.06 -15.85 6.37
N GLU A 75 -8.82 -15.66 5.90
CA GLU A 75 -8.09 -14.40 6.08
C GLU A 75 -8.69 -13.30 5.21
N ALA A 76 -9.04 -13.63 3.96
CA ALA A 76 -9.70 -12.69 3.06
C ALA A 76 -11.03 -12.17 3.64
N MET A 77 -11.86 -13.07 4.20
CA MET A 77 -13.13 -12.68 4.83
C MET A 77 -12.93 -11.81 6.07
N ARG A 78 -11.92 -12.10 6.90
CA ARG A 78 -11.60 -11.25 8.05
C ARG A 78 -11.14 -9.85 7.63
N LEU A 79 -10.36 -9.74 6.56
CA LEU A 79 -9.91 -8.45 6.04
C LEU A 79 -11.05 -7.63 5.44
N LEU A 80 -11.92 -8.26 4.66
CA LEU A 80 -13.10 -7.61 4.08
C LEU A 80 -14.07 -7.06 5.13
N ALA A 81 -14.11 -7.67 6.32
CA ALA A 81 -14.93 -7.20 7.42
C ALA A 81 -14.34 -5.99 8.19
N LEU A 82 -13.12 -5.55 7.86
CA LEU A 82 -12.51 -4.39 8.53
C LEU A 82 -13.09 -3.08 8.00
N GLU A 83 -13.49 -2.20 8.92
CA GLU A 83 -13.89 -0.83 8.59
C GLU A 83 -12.77 -0.10 7.83
N GLY A 84 -13.13 0.52 6.70
CA GLY A 84 -12.20 1.23 5.82
C GLY A 84 -11.36 0.32 4.91
N MET A 85 -11.66 -0.98 4.82
CA MET A 85 -10.99 -1.87 3.86
C MET A 85 -11.32 -1.50 2.41
N ASP A 86 -12.55 -1.07 2.12
CA ASP A 86 -12.95 -0.64 0.77
C ASP A 86 -12.12 0.54 0.28
N ASP A 87 -11.86 1.53 1.14
CA ASP A 87 -10.98 2.66 0.84
C ASP A 87 -9.52 2.20 0.65
N ALA A 88 -9.05 1.23 1.43
CA ALA A 88 -7.71 0.66 1.26
C ALA A 88 -7.57 -0.10 -0.06
N LEU A 89 -8.62 -0.79 -0.51
CA LEU A 89 -8.70 -1.43 -1.82
C LEU A 89 -8.67 -0.39 -2.95
N ALA A 90 -9.41 0.70 -2.81
CA ALA A 90 -9.40 1.82 -3.76
C ALA A 90 -8.00 2.46 -3.87
N LEU A 91 -7.38 2.80 -2.73
CA LEU A 91 -6.02 3.35 -2.69
C LEU A 91 -5.01 2.39 -3.32
N ARG A 92 -5.12 1.09 -3.02
CA ARG A 92 -4.22 0.09 -3.59
C ARG A 92 -4.38 -0.05 -5.11
N SER A 93 -5.61 0.12 -5.63
CA SER A 93 -5.86 0.18 -7.07
C SER A 93 -5.18 1.39 -7.72
N TRP A 94 -5.16 2.55 -7.05
CA TRP A 94 -4.39 3.71 -7.53
C TRP A 94 -2.87 3.45 -7.50
N ASP A 95 -2.33 2.90 -6.42
CA ASP A 95 -0.89 2.58 -6.32
C ASP A 95 -0.43 1.65 -7.46
N ASN A 96 -1.22 0.61 -7.76
CA ASN A 96 -0.87 -0.32 -8.85
C ASN A 96 -0.86 0.37 -10.23
N ARG A 97 -1.78 1.31 -10.47
CA ARG A 97 -1.90 2.04 -11.74
C ARG A 97 -0.89 3.19 -11.87
N ALA A 98 -0.37 3.72 -10.78
CA ALA A 98 0.55 4.86 -10.74
C ALA A 98 2.00 4.50 -11.12
N LYS A 99 2.20 3.62 -12.12
CA LYS A 99 3.52 3.18 -12.63
C LYS A 99 3.72 3.51 -14.12
N VAL A 100 2.96 4.47 -14.65
CA VAL A 100 3.05 4.92 -16.04
C VAL A 100 4.06 6.05 -16.16
N HIS A 101 5.07 5.88 -17.00
CA HIS A 101 6.07 6.92 -17.28
C HIS A 101 5.52 8.01 -18.21
N GLY A 102 6.02 9.24 -18.05
CA GLY A 102 5.68 10.36 -18.94
C GLY A 102 4.31 11.00 -18.70
N VAL A 103 3.62 10.63 -17.62
CA VAL A 103 2.40 11.32 -17.18
C VAL A 103 2.79 12.57 -16.40
N GLU A 104 2.34 13.73 -16.87
CA GLU A 104 2.47 14.98 -16.12
C GLU A 104 1.52 14.95 -14.92
N VAL A 105 2.08 15.22 -13.74
CA VAL A 105 1.34 15.35 -12.49
C VAL A 105 1.75 16.64 -11.80
N PRO A 106 0.88 17.26 -10.99
CA PRO A 106 1.29 18.33 -10.10
C PRO A 106 2.48 17.90 -9.24
N ASP A 107 3.32 18.85 -8.87
CA ASP A 107 4.39 18.58 -7.90
C ASP A 107 3.81 18.29 -6.50
N GLN A 108 4.70 18.00 -5.55
CA GLN A 108 4.29 17.69 -4.18
C GLN A 108 3.74 18.93 -3.44
N ASP A 109 4.12 20.14 -3.85
CA ASP A 109 3.66 21.38 -3.23
C ASP A 109 2.18 21.63 -3.52
N ALA A 110 1.65 21.13 -4.65
CA ALA A 110 0.23 21.14 -4.94
C ALA A 110 -0.62 20.40 -3.88
N CYS A 111 -0.05 19.41 -3.18
CA CYS A 111 -0.71 18.70 -2.08
C CYS A 111 -0.42 19.31 -0.70
N ARG A 112 0.49 20.29 -0.60
CA ARG A 112 0.97 20.84 0.68
C ARG A 112 -0.17 21.40 1.52
N GLN A 113 -1.04 22.21 0.92
CA GLN A 113 -2.15 22.82 1.67
C GLN A 113 -3.13 21.75 2.16
N VAL A 114 -3.47 20.78 1.32
CA VAL A 114 -4.36 19.66 1.71
C VAL A 114 -3.79 18.89 2.90
N VAL A 115 -2.47 18.65 2.93
CA VAL A 115 -1.80 17.99 4.06
C VAL A 115 -1.82 18.84 5.32
N LEU A 116 -1.60 20.16 5.21
CA LEU A 116 -1.61 21.07 6.34
C LEU A 116 -3.03 21.29 6.91
N ASP A 117 -4.05 21.29 6.06
CA ASP A 117 -5.46 21.44 6.48
C ASP A 117 -5.95 20.24 7.31
N HIS A 118 -5.26 19.10 7.28
CA HIS A 118 -5.55 17.94 8.13
C HIS A 118 -4.99 18.07 9.55
N HIS A 119 -4.20 19.11 9.82
CA HIS A 119 -3.44 19.29 11.05
C HIS A 119 -4.13 20.22 12.08
N GLU A 120 -5.31 20.77 11.75
CA GLU A 120 -6.19 21.56 12.63
C GLU A 120 -7.46 20.77 13.02
#